data_AF-A0A7C4ZFM3-F1
#
_entry.id   AF-A0A7C4ZFM3-F1
#
_cell.length_a   1.000
_cell.length_b   1.000
_cell.length_c   1.000
_cell.angle_alpha   90.00
_cell.angle_beta   90.00
_cell.angle_gamma   90.00
#
_symmetry.space_group_name_H-M   'P 1'
#
loop_
_entity.id
_entity.type
_entity.pdbx_description
1 polymer ?
#
loop_
_entity_poly.entity_id
_entity_poly.type
_entity_poly.pdbx_seq_one_letter_code
_entity_poly.pdbx_strand_id
1 'polypeptide(L)'
;MLSDRLQAVRRARRELEACIEREELAYGPDYYLEVTRMEDEGPAPDPCLEQFNALLAAVRAYRDDGGVLAALDLGEHERAVHAALGEGA
;
A
#
# COMPACT_ATOMS: atom_id res chain seq x y z
N MET A 1 4.68 -2.82 -22.25
CA MET A 1 4.70 -4.29 -22.14
C MET A 1 4.02 -4.64 -20.83
N LEU A 2 2.89 -5.35 -20.86
CA LEU A 2 2.11 -5.65 -19.64
C LEU A 2 2.92 -6.45 -18.59
N SER A 3 3.86 -7.28 -19.05
CA SER A 3 4.77 -8.03 -18.18
C SER A 3 5.65 -7.12 -17.32
N ASP A 4 6.14 -6.00 -17.86
CA ASP A 4 6.97 -5.05 -17.12
C ASP A 4 6.15 -4.30 -16.07
N ARG A 5 4.90 -3.96 -16.41
CA ARG A 5 3.95 -3.35 -15.47
C ARG A 5 3.59 -4.30 -14.34
N LEU A 6 3.37 -5.58 -14.64
CA LEU A 6 3.12 -6.60 -13.63
C LEU A 6 4.32 -6.75 -12.68
N GLN A 7 5.55 -6.71 -13.21
CA GLN A 7 6.75 -6.72 -12.38
C GLN A 7 6.86 -5.46 -11.51
N ALA A 8 6.51 -4.29 -12.04
CA ALA A 8 6.49 -3.04 -11.29
C ALA A 8 5.48 -3.08 -10.13
N VAL A 9 4.27 -3.60 -10.36
CA VAL A 9 3.26 -3.80 -9.29
C VAL A 9 3.79 -4.75 -8.22
N ARG A 10 4.35 -5.90 -8.62
CA ARG A 10 4.92 -6.88 -7.66
C ARG A 10 6.07 -6.30 -6.85
N ARG A 11 6.90 -5.45 -7.46
CA ARG A 11 8.00 -4.79 -6.77
C ARG A 11 7.46 -3.77 -5.76
N ALA A 12 6.55 -2.91 -6.17
CA ALA A 12 5.95 -1.89 -5.29
C ALA A 12 5.23 -2.54 -4.10
N ARG A 13 4.55 -3.68 -4.31
CA ARG A 13 3.93 -4.46 -3.24
C ARG A 13 4.96 -4.91 -2.19
N ARG A 14 6.07 -5.50 -2.63
CA ARG A 14 7.14 -5.92 -1.71
C ARG A 14 7.81 -4.76 -0.97
N GLU A 15 7.92 -3.60 -1.61
CA GLU A 15 8.48 -2.40 -0.97
C GLU A 15 7.55 -1.85 0.12
N LEU A 16 6.23 -1.94 -0.09
CA LEU A 16 5.22 -1.65 0.93
C LEU A 16 5.25 -2.68 2.07
N GLU A 17 5.22 -3.98 1.75
CA GLU A 17 5.31 -5.06 2.75
C GLU A 17 6.57 -4.89 3.61
N ALA A 18 7.73 -4.65 2.99
CA ALA A 18 8.97 -4.42 3.73
C ALA A 18 8.95 -3.13 4.57
N CYS A 19 8.16 -2.12 4.17
CA CYS A 19 7.99 -0.91 4.99
C CYS A 19 7.21 -1.23 6.27
N ILE A 20 6.08 -1.92 6.12
CA ILE A 20 5.22 -2.35 7.22
C ILE A 20 5.99 -3.27 8.17
N GLU A 21 6.71 -4.26 7.64
CA GLU A 21 7.54 -5.16 8.45
C GLU A 21 8.61 -4.39 9.26
N ARG A 22 9.24 -3.37 8.65
CA ARG A 22 10.22 -2.52 9.36
C ARG A 22 9.56 -1.68 10.44
N GLU A 23 8.36 -1.16 10.20
CA GLU A 23 7.58 -0.43 11.20
C GLU A 23 7.24 -1.36 12.37
N GLU A 24 6.66 -2.53 12.11
CA GLU A 24 6.32 -3.52 13.14
C GLU A 24 7.55 -3.96 13.96
N LEU A 25 8.70 -4.15 13.32
CA LEU A 25 9.96 -4.50 13.98
C LEU A 25 10.54 -3.35 14.81
N ALA A 26 10.42 -2.11 14.34
CA ALA A 26 10.97 -0.93 15.01
C ALA A 26 10.14 -0.51 16.22
N TYR A 27 8.83 -0.77 16.17
CA TYR A 27 7.87 -0.16 17.08
C TYR A 27 7.09 -1.16 17.95
N GLY A 28 7.06 -2.45 17.59
CA GLY A 28 6.43 -3.50 18.39
C GLY A 28 4.96 -3.23 18.76
N PRO A 29 4.32 -4.10 19.55
CA PRO A 29 2.92 -3.89 19.97
C PRO A 29 2.69 -2.62 20.83
N ASP A 30 3.76 -1.97 21.30
CA ASP A 30 3.69 -0.80 22.18
C ASP A 30 3.45 0.53 21.44
N TYR A 31 3.79 0.65 20.15
CA TYR A 31 3.57 1.91 19.42
C TYR A 31 2.10 2.23 19.18
N TYR A 32 1.26 1.22 18.92
CA TYR A 32 -0.20 1.41 18.80
C TYR A 32 -0.84 1.96 20.09
N LEU A 33 -0.21 1.76 21.26
CA LEU A 33 -0.67 2.37 22.53
C LEU A 33 -0.30 3.85 22.66
N GLU A 34 0.78 4.33 22.02
CA GLU A 34 1.20 5.74 22.05
C GLU A 34 0.44 6.61 21.04
N VAL A 35 0.08 6.10 19.85
CA VAL A 35 -0.66 6.90 18.84
C VAL A 35 -2.12 7.17 19.24
N THR A 36 -2.66 6.40 20.19
CA THR A 36 -4.05 6.56 20.66
C THR A 36 -4.18 7.67 21.73
N ARG A 37 -3.12 8.44 22.01
CA ARG A 37 -3.06 9.33 23.19
C ARG A 37 -2.77 10.81 22.95
N MET A 38 -2.96 11.33 21.74
CA MET A 38 -2.85 12.76 21.46
C MET A 38 -4.05 13.27 20.66
N GLU A 39 -5.06 13.81 21.35
CA GLU A 39 -6.25 14.44 20.75
C GLU A 39 -6.02 15.89 20.25
N ASP A 40 -4.77 16.35 20.13
CA ASP A 40 -4.46 17.77 19.77
C ASP A 40 -3.57 17.93 18.52
N GLU A 41 -2.95 16.86 18.03
CA GLU A 41 -2.14 16.89 16.80
C GLU A 41 -2.73 15.84 15.85
N GLY A 42 -2.90 16.17 14.56
CA GLY A 42 -3.51 15.28 13.58
C GLY A 42 -2.85 13.89 13.55
N PRO A 43 -3.53 12.85 13.03
CA PRO A 43 -3.00 11.50 13.01
C PRO A 43 -1.56 11.52 12.47
N ALA A 44 -0.64 10.88 13.21
CA ALA A 44 0.75 10.78 12.79
C ALA A 44 0.79 10.33 11.32
N PRO A 45 1.65 10.94 10.48
CA PRO A 45 1.72 10.56 9.08
C PRO A 45 2.07 9.08 9.00
N ASP A 46 1.26 8.32 8.26
CA ASP A 46 1.51 6.90 8.01
C ASP A 46 2.89 6.76 7.33
N PRO A 47 3.86 6.11 7.99
CA PRO A 47 5.25 6.08 7.52
C PRO A 47 5.41 5.28 6.22
N CYS A 48 4.42 4.48 5.84
CA CYS A 48 4.42 3.67 4.63
C CYS A 48 3.49 4.21 3.53
N LEU A 49 2.91 5.40 3.74
CA LEU A 49 2.01 6.05 2.78
C LEU A 49 2.68 6.28 1.41
N GLU A 50 3.97 6.60 1.38
CA GLU A 50 4.70 6.80 0.12
C GLU A 50 4.80 5.50 -0.69
N GLN A 51 5.07 4.37 -0.02
CA GLN A 51 5.14 3.06 -0.66
C GLN A 51 3.76 2.60 -1.12
N PHE A 52 2.71 2.90 -0.34
CA PHE A 52 1.33 2.65 -0.77
C PHE A 52 0.96 3.47 -2.01
N ASN A 53 1.32 4.76 -2.05
CA ASN A 53 1.11 5.60 -3.22
C ASN A 53 1.89 5.11 -4.45
N ALA A 54 3.10 4.57 -4.25
CA ALA A 54 3.87 3.95 -5.33
C ALA A 54 3.18 2.68 -5.88
N LEU A 55 2.59 1.86 -5.00
CA LEU A 55 1.76 0.71 -5.40
C LEU A 55 0.55 1.16 -6.22
N LEU A 56 -0.19 2.19 -5.77
CA LEU A 56 -1.32 2.73 -6.52
C LEU A 56 -0.92 3.24 -7.91
N ALA A 57 0.21 3.95 -8.01
CA ALA A 57 0.73 4.44 -9.28
C ALA A 57 1.08 3.29 -10.24
N ALA A 58 1.72 2.23 -9.74
CA ALA A 58 2.04 1.04 -10.54
C ALA A 58 0.78 0.31 -11.03
N VAL A 59 -0.24 0.19 -10.17
CA VAL A 59 -1.53 -0.44 -10.51
C VAL A 59 -2.28 0.38 -11.58
N ARG A 60 -2.33 1.71 -11.45
CA ARG A 60 -2.93 2.59 -12.47
C ARG A 60 -2.24 2.43 -13.81
N ALA A 61 -0.91 2.45 -13.82
CA ALA A 61 -0.15 2.29 -15.07
C ALA A 61 -0.31 0.89 -15.70
N TYR A 62 -0.50 -0.16 -14.90
CA TYR A 62 -0.83 -1.49 -15.41
C TYR A 62 -2.21 -1.51 -16.08
N ARG A 63 -3.20 -0.83 -15.49
CA ARG A 63 -4.55 -0.69 -16.05
C ARG A 63 -4.56 0.13 -17.33
N ASP A 64 -3.82 1.24 -17.37
CA ASP A 64 -3.70 2.10 -18.55
C ASP A 64 -3.12 1.35 -19.76
N ASP A 65 -2.22 0.38 -19.52
CA ASP A 65 -1.66 -0.51 -20.53
C ASP A 65 -2.63 -1.68 -20.92
N GLY A 66 -3.87 -1.69 -20.39
CA GLY A 66 -4.92 -2.69 -20.68
C GLY A 66 -4.98 -3.86 -19.69
N GLY A 67 -4.28 -3.78 -18.57
CA GLY A 67 -4.29 -4.81 -17.52
C GLY A 67 -5.58 -4.84 -16.71
N VAL A 68 -6.01 -6.04 -16.31
CA VAL A 68 -7.20 -6.25 -15.48
C VAL A 68 -6.80 -6.35 -14.01
N LEU A 69 -7.40 -5.53 -13.14
CA LEU A 69 -7.07 -5.47 -11.70
C LEU A 69 -7.22 -6.83 -11.01
N ALA A 70 -8.27 -7.59 -11.32
CA ALA A 70 -8.51 -8.93 -10.79
C ALA A 70 -7.44 -9.99 -11.18
N ALA A 71 -6.54 -9.66 -12.12
CA ALA A 71 -5.39 -10.50 -12.46
C ALA A 71 -4.13 -10.17 -11.63
N LEU A 72 -4.16 -9.10 -10.84
CA LEU A 72 -3.09 -8.74 -9.92
C LEU A 72 -3.28 -9.49 -8.59
N ASP A 73 -2.23 -10.15 -8.14
CA ASP A 73 -2.14 -10.61 -6.75
C ASP A 73 -1.70 -9.43 -5.87
N LEU A 74 -2.66 -8.81 -5.19
CA LEU A 74 -2.43 -7.68 -4.28
C LEU A 74 -2.35 -8.11 -2.80
N GLY A 75 -2.51 -9.40 -2.51
CA GLY A 75 -2.50 -9.94 -1.16
C GLY A 75 -3.49 -9.23 -0.22
N GLU A 76 -3.04 -8.95 1.00
CA GLU A 76 -3.85 -8.27 2.02
C GLU A 76 -4.20 -6.82 1.68
N HIS A 77 -3.45 -6.19 0.77
CA HIS A 77 -3.66 -4.81 0.36
C HIS A 77 -4.76 -4.64 -0.70
N GLU A 78 -5.33 -5.73 -1.22
CA GLU A 78 -6.35 -5.71 -2.27
C GLU A 78 -7.50 -4.75 -1.92
N ARG A 79 -8.11 -4.90 -0.75
CA ARG A 79 -9.23 -4.05 -0.31
C ARG A 79 -8.84 -2.57 -0.22
N ALA A 80 -7.64 -2.27 0.29
CA ALA A 80 -7.15 -0.91 0.44
C ALA A 80 -6.87 -0.26 -0.92
N VAL A 81 -6.27 -1.01 -1.86
CA VAL A 81 -6.03 -0.55 -3.23
C VAL A 81 -7.35 -0.31 -3.96
N HIS A 82 -8.32 -1.22 -3.88
CA HIS A 82 -9.65 -1.03 -4.46
C HIS A 82 -10.35 0.23 -3.93
N ALA A 83 -10.36 0.41 -2.60
CA ALA A 83 -10.94 1.58 -1.97
C ALA A 83 -10.25 2.89 -2.42
N ALA A 84 -8.91 2.90 -2.48
CA ALA A 84 -8.14 4.06 -2.91
C ALA A 84 -8.29 4.39 -4.41
N LEU A 85 -8.66 3.41 -5.23
CA LEU A 85 -9.02 3.61 -6.63
C LEU A 85 -10.47 4.08 -6.82
N GLY A 86 -11.25 4.18 -5.73
CA GLY A 86 -12.68 4.51 -5.79
C GLY A 86 -13.53 3.39 -6.36
N GLU A 87 -12.97 2.19 -6.49
CA GLU A 87 -13.68 0.99 -6.93
C GLU A 87 -14.25 0.36 -5.67
N GLY A 88 -15.48 0.77 -5.34
CA GLY A 88 -16.21 0.30 -4.18
C GLY A 88 -16.24 -1.23 -4.11
N ALA A 89 -16.15 -1.73 -2.87
CA ALA A 89 -16.22 -3.13 -2.50
C ALA A 89 -17.38 -3.89 -3.16
#